data_AF-A0A7W0X9A2-F1
#
_entry.id   AF-A0A7W0X9A2-F1
#
_cell.length_a   1.000
_cell.length_b   1.000
_cell.length_c   1.000
_cell.angle_alpha   90.00
_cell.angle_beta   90.00
_cell.angle_gamma   90.00
#
_symmetry.space_group_name_H-M   'P 1'
#
loop_
_entity.id
_entity.type
_entity.pdbx_description
1 polymer ?
#
loop_
_entity_poly.entity_id
_entity_poly.type
_entity_poly.pdbx_seq_one_letter_code
_entity_poly.pdbx_strand_id
1 'polypeptide(L)' 'YELAEVVRNLAIRESEKGLSTGEKQMYTRSKKILASELMYALEMEEDDAEDHLDSIIEDAHSGRAAAAATA' A
#
# COMPACT_ATOMS: atom_id res chain seq x y z
N TYR A 1 2.35 0.86 -13.23
CA TYR A 1 3.30 -0.05 -12.55
C TYR A 1 4.24 0.66 -11.58
N GLU A 2 4.84 1.80 -11.95
CA GLU A 2 5.78 2.53 -11.08
C GLU A 2 5.16 3.00 -9.75
N LEU A 3 3.91 3.48 -9.79
CA LEU A 3 3.22 3.95 -8.58
C LEU A 3 2.96 2.82 -7.57
N ALA A 4 2.51 1.65 -8.04
CA ALA A 4 2.30 0.47 -7.20
C ALA A 4 3.61 0.00 -6.55
N GLU A 5 4.73 0.09 -7.27
CA GLU A 5 6.06 -0.18 -6.71
C GLU A 5 6.45 0.81 -5.62
N VAL A 6 6.20 2.11 -5.82
CA VAL A 6 6.43 3.14 -4.78
C VAL A 6 5.60 2.86 -3.53
N VAL A 7 4.29 2.59 -3.68
CA VAL A 7 3.40 2.25 -2.57
C VAL A 7 3.92 1.02 -1.82
N ARG A 8 4.27 -0.05 -2.54
CA ARG A 8 4.82 -1.28 -1.96
C ARG A 8 6.10 -1.00 -1.18
N ASN A 9 7.05 -0.27 -1.75
CA ASN A 9 8.34 -0.01 -1.12
C ASN A 9 8.20 0.85 0.14
N LEU A 10 7.34 1.87 0.10
CA LEU A 10 7.05 2.71 1.27
C LEU A 10 6.29 1.94 2.36
N ALA A 11 5.33 1.09 1.99
CA ALA A 11 4.61 0.23 2.93
C ALA A 11 5.59 -0.68 3.71
N ILE A 12 6.51 -1.34 2.99
CA ILE A 12 7.57 -2.17 3.60
C ILE A 12 8.40 -1.33 4.56
N ARG A 13 8.86 -0.17 4.10
CA ARG A 13 9.75 0.69 4.87
C ARG A 13 9.10 1.22 6.15
N GLU A 14 7.80 1.55 6.12
CA GLU A 14 7.01 1.90 7.32
C GLU A 14 7.00 0.73 8.30
N SER A 15 6.70 -0.49 7.83
CA SER A 15 6.60 -1.68 8.69
C SER A 15 7.92 -2.09 9.35
N GLU A 16 9.05 -1.89 8.68
CA GLU A 16 10.37 -2.32 9.19
C GLU A 16 11.05 -1.29 10.09
N LYS A 17 11.09 -0.03 9.66
CA LYS A 17 11.85 1.02 10.38
C LYS A 17 11.17 2.39 10.41
N GLY A 18 9.91 2.50 9.98
CA GLY A 18 9.16 3.75 9.90
C GLY A 18 9.63 4.69 8.77
N LEU A 19 8.73 5.57 8.34
CA LEU A 19 8.95 6.59 7.32
C LEU A 19 9.24 7.96 7.95
N SER A 20 10.08 8.74 7.27
CA SER A 20 10.25 10.17 7.53
C SER A 20 8.98 10.96 7.16
N THR A 21 8.86 12.20 7.62
CA THR A 21 7.71 13.07 7.29
C THR A 21 7.47 13.21 5.79
N GLY A 22 8.54 13.36 4.99
CA GLY A 22 8.43 13.46 3.53
C GLY A 22 7.97 12.15 2.89
N GLU A 23 8.51 11.03 3.35
CA GLU A 23 8.11 9.71 2.89
C GLU A 23 6.66 9.37 3.27
N LYS A 24 6.19 9.77 4.46
CA LYS A 24 4.78 9.62 4.86
C LYS A 24 3.85 10.38 3.92
N GLN A 25 4.18 11.64 3.61
CA GLN A 25 3.40 12.43 2.66
C GLN A 25 3.38 11.81 1.27
N MET A 26 4.53 11.32 0.80
CA MET A 26 4.63 10.61 -0.48
C MET A 26 3.79 9.34 -0.46
N TYR A 27 3.85 8.55 0.61
CA TYR A 27 3.12 7.30 0.75
C TYR A 27 1.60 7.54 0.72
N THR A 28 1.10 8.50 1.50
CA THR A 28 -0.33 8.88 1.48
C THR A 28 -0.78 9.35 0.10
N ARG A 29 0.00 10.20 -0.57
CA ARG A 29 -0.33 10.67 -1.93
C ARG A 29 -0.33 9.52 -2.95
N SER A 30 0.68 8.67 -2.90
CA SER A 30 0.78 7.54 -3.83
C SER A 30 -0.32 6.50 -3.61
N LYS A 31 -0.72 6.24 -2.36
CA LYS A 31 -1.88 5.40 -2.03
C LYS A 31 -3.16 5.96 -2.66
N LYS A 32 -3.44 7.26 -2.48
CA LYS A 32 -4.64 7.89 -3.05
C LYS A 32 -4.71 7.80 -4.57
N ILE A 33 -3.61 8.10 -5.26
CA ILE A 33 -3.58 8.00 -6.72
C ILE A 33 -3.82 6.55 -7.16
N LEU A 34 -3.21 5.57 -6.48
CA LEU A 34 -3.39 4.16 -6.81
C LEU A 34 -4.82 3.68 -6.52
N ALA A 35 -5.43 4.12 -5.42
CA ALA A 35 -6.83 3.84 -5.12
C ALA A 35 -7.75 4.43 -6.20
N SER A 36 -7.50 5.65 -6.66
CA SER A 36 -8.25 6.23 -7.79
C SER A 36 -8.08 5.42 -9.09
N GLU A 37 -6.89 4.86 -9.37
CA GLU A 37 -6.71 3.96 -10.52
C GLU A 37 -7.52 2.66 -10.35
N LEU A 38 -7.53 2.07 -9.14
CA LEU A 38 -8.30 0.86 -8.83
C LEU A 38 -9.81 1.09 -8.89
N MET A 39 -10.29 2.25 -8.41
CA MET A 39 -11.69 2.68 -8.49
C MET A 39 -12.20 2.57 -9.94
N TYR A 40 -11.47 3.14 -10.89
CA TYR A 40 -11.82 3.06 -12.32
C TYR A 40 -11.62 1.66 -12.91
N ALA A 41 -10.58 0.94 -12.51
CA ALA A 41 -10.26 -0.36 -13.09
C ALA A 41 -11.19 -1.49 -12.60
N LEU A 42 -11.71 -1.37 -11.39
CA LEU A 42 -12.53 -2.38 -10.71
C LEU A 42 -14.00 -1.97 -10.58
N GLU A 43 -14.39 -0.80 -11.08
CA GLU A 43 -15.75 -0.25 -11.00
C GLU A 43 -16.24 -0.18 -9.54
N MET A 44 -15.42 0.41 -8.67
CA MET A 44 -15.69 0.58 -7.24
C MET A 44 -15.93 2.05 -6.91
N GLU A 45 -16.54 2.35 -5.75
CA GLU A 45 -16.58 3.71 -5.21
C GLU A 45 -15.21 4.10 -4.60
N GLU A 46 -14.97 5.40 -4.41
CA GLU A 46 -13.69 5.93 -3.91
C GLU A 46 -13.29 5.32 -2.56
N ASP A 47 -14.22 5.32 -1.60
CA ASP A 47 -13.98 4.78 -0.25
C ASP A 47 -13.71 3.27 -0.30
N ASP A 48 -14.49 2.52 -1.10
CA ASP A 48 -14.31 1.08 -1.27
C ASP A 48 -12.94 0.75 -1.90
N ALA A 49 -12.46 1.58 -2.83
CA ALA A 49 -11.16 1.39 -3.46
C ALA A 49 -9.99 1.71 -2.51
N GLU A 50 -10.12 2.73 -1.65
CA GLU A 50 -9.15 3.00 -0.58
C GLU A 50 -9.09 1.82 0.41
N ASP A 51 -10.23 1.34 0.89
CA ASP A 51 -10.32 0.19 1.80
C ASP A 51 -9.77 -1.09 1.18
N HIS A 52 -10.07 -1.34 -0.09
CA HIS A 52 -9.55 -2.48 -0.82
C HIS A 52 -8.02 -2.45 -0.95
N LEU A 53 -7.46 -1.28 -1.27
CA LEU A 53 -6.01 -1.10 -1.34
C LEU A 53 -5.35 -1.35 0.03
N ASP A 54 -5.98 -0.89 1.11
CA ASP A 54 -5.47 -1.05 2.47
C ASP A 54 -5.47 -2.51 2.89
N SER A 55 -6.55 -3.24 2.61
CA SER A 55 -6.63 -4.69 2.83
C SER A 55 -5.54 -5.45 2.06
N ILE A 56 -5.28 -5.12 0.79
CA ILE A 56 -4.21 -5.75 0.00
C ILE A 56 -2.84 -5.50 0.65
N ILE A 57 -2.59 -4.28 1.13
CA ILE A 57 -1.32 -3.92 1.77
C ILE A 57 -1.15 -4.70 3.08
N GLU A 58 -2.19 -4.76 3.93
CA GLU A 58 -2.19 -5.52 5.18
C GLU A 58 -1.97 -7.01 4.97
N ASP A 59 -2.65 -7.62 3.99
CA ASP A 59 -2.46 -9.02 3.62
C ASP A 59 -1.03 -9.28 3.13
N ALA A 60 -0.48 -8.37 2.33
CA ALA A 60 0.90 -8.45 1.84
C ALA A 60 1.95 -8.28 2.96
N HIS A 61 1.60 -7.60 4.06
CA HIS A 61 2.44 -7.56 5.27
C HIS A 61 2.33 -8.87 6.06
N SER A 62 1.11 -9.37 6.25
CA SER A 62 0.82 -10.59 7.02
C SER A 62 1.46 -11.84 6.39
N GLY A 63 1.33 -12.01 5.08
CA GLY A 63 1.95 -13.12 4.35
C GLY A 63 3.49 -13.09 4.42
N ARG A 64 4.07 -11.90 4.53
CA ARG A 64 5.53 -11.72 4.62
C ARG A 64 6.06 -11.96 6.02
N ALA A 65 5.33 -11.55 7.06
CA ALA A 65 5.65 -11.89 8.44
C ALA A 65 5.63 -13.41 8.65
N ALA A 66 4.66 -14.11 8.06
CA ALA A 66 4.62 -15.58 8.06
C ALA A 66 5.83 -16.20 7.35
N ALA A 67 6.21 -15.71 6.17
CA ALA A 67 7.36 -16.21 5.42
C ALA A 67 8.70 -15.98 6.15
N ALA A 68 8.86 -14.82 6.81
CA ALA A 68 10.05 -14.49 7.59
C ALA A 68 10.19 -15.33 8.88
N ALA A 69 9.08 -15.80 9.46
CA ALA A 69 9.09 -16.67 10.63
C ALA A 69 9.44 -18.14 10.32
N THR A 70 9.33 -18.55 9.06
CA THR A 70 9.63 -19.93 8.59
C THR A 70 11.03 -20.11 8.00
N ALA A 71 11.82 -19.04 7.91
CA ALA A 71 13.18 -19.02 7.36
C ALA A 71 14.22 -18.87 8.47
#